data_AF-A0A6P3Z5N2-F1
#
_entry.id   AF-A0A6P3Z5N2-F1
#
_cell.length_a   1.000
_cell.length_b   1.000
_cell.length_c   1.000
_cell.angle_alpha   90.00
_cell.angle_beta   90.00
_cell.angle_gamma   90.00
#
_symmetry.space_group_name_H-M   'P 1'
#
loop_
_entity.id
_entity.type
_entity.pdbx_description
1 polymer ?
#
loop_
_entity_poly.entity_id
_entity_poly.type
_entity_poly.pdbx_seq_one_letter_code
_entity_poly.pdbx_strand_id
1 'polypeptide(L)'
;MCIVLNAKDICVTGRKLTNKVYHWHTGYVGHLKERSLKDQMAKDPTEVIRKAVLRMLPRNKLRDDRDRKLRIFAGSEHPFGDRPVEPYVMPPRTVREIRPRARRAILRAQKKAEQQLLNDSDAKKGRKKDKEVSA
;
A
#
# COMPACT_ATOMS: atom_id res chain seq x y z
N MET A 1 17.14 -14.16 -7.81
CA MET A 1 17.20 -12.79 -7.26
C MET A 1 15.79 -12.24 -7.26
N CYS A 2 15.39 -11.44 -6.27
CA CYS A 2 14.05 -10.88 -6.20
C CYS A 2 14.12 -9.36 -6.26
N ILE A 3 13.27 -8.75 -7.09
CA ILE A 3 13.16 -7.30 -7.26
C ILE A 3 11.78 -6.88 -6.77
N VAL A 4 11.75 -5.93 -5.84
CA VAL A 4 10.53 -5.30 -5.35
C VAL A 4 10.49 -3.86 -5.85
N LEU A 5 9.39 -3.48 -6.48
CA LEU A 5 9.13 -2.14 -7.01
C LEU A 5 8.11 -1.40 -6.15
N ASN A 6 8.03 -0.08 -6.32
CA ASN A 6 7.04 0.80 -5.68
C ASN A 6 7.00 0.71 -4.15
N ALA A 7 8.17 0.68 -3.50
CA ALA A 7 8.24 0.64 -2.03
C ALA A 7 7.61 1.87 -1.35
N LYS A 8 7.42 2.99 -2.07
CA LYS A 8 6.74 4.19 -1.55
C LYS A 8 5.24 3.96 -1.31
N ASP A 9 4.61 3.13 -2.14
CA ASP A 9 3.16 2.96 -2.17
C ASP A 9 2.68 1.82 -1.27
N ILE A 10 3.53 1.36 -0.35
CA ILE A 10 3.14 0.28 0.57
C ILE A 10 2.06 0.74 1.53
N CYS A 11 1.02 -0.07 1.65
CA CYS A 11 -0.06 0.17 2.61
C CYS A 11 0.17 -0.62 3.90
N VAL A 12 -0.11 0.02 5.03
CA VAL A 12 -0.04 -0.59 6.36
C VAL A 12 -1.41 -0.50 7.01
N THR A 13 -1.87 -1.61 7.58
CA THR A 13 -3.21 -1.70 8.17
C THR A 13 -3.35 -0.85 9.45
N GLY A 14 -4.49 -0.19 9.64
CA GLY A 14 -4.84 0.49 10.89
C GLY A 14 -3.96 1.71 11.19
N ARG A 15 -3.70 1.99 12.48
CA ARG A 15 -2.87 3.14 12.94
C ARG A 15 -1.38 2.81 13.06
N LYS A 16 -0.90 1.79 12.35
CA LYS A 16 0.49 1.32 12.45
C LYS A 16 1.50 2.35 11.92
N LEU A 17 1.10 3.23 11.00
CA LEU A 17 1.97 4.30 10.49
C LEU A 17 2.51 5.19 11.62
N THR A 18 1.68 5.53 12.59
CA THR A 18 2.08 6.38 13.72
C THR A 18 2.56 5.55 14.92
N ASN A 19 1.91 4.42 15.19
CA ASN A 19 2.12 3.70 16.44
C ASN A 19 3.31 2.73 16.39
N LYS A 20 3.77 2.33 15.20
CA LYS A 20 4.93 1.44 15.08
C LYS A 20 6.22 2.26 15.18
N VAL A 21 7.01 2.00 16.21
CA VAL A 21 8.29 2.66 16.44
C VAL A 21 9.44 1.66 16.21
N TYR A 22 10.48 2.12 15.53
CA TYR A 22 11.76 1.44 15.38
C TYR A 22 12.72 1.93 16.45
N HIS A 23 13.17 1.01 17.29
CA HIS A 23 14.18 1.30 18.32
C HIS A 23 15.53 0.70 17.91
N TRP A 24 16.60 1.44 18.15
CA TRP A 24 17.96 0.93 18.09
C TRP A 24 18.86 1.67 19.07
N HIS A 25 19.89 0.99 19.57
CA HIS A 25 20.84 1.56 20.50
C HIS A 25 22.19 1.76 19.80
N THR A 26 22.93 2.79 20.19
CA THR A 26 24.24 3.10 19.58
C THR A 26 25.42 2.45 20.32
N GLY A 27 25.20 1.99 21.56
CA GLY A 27 26.24 1.39 22.41
C GLY A 27 26.58 2.24 23.64
N TYR A 28 26.38 3.56 23.59
CA TYR A 28 26.60 4.48 24.71
C TYR A 28 25.43 4.52 25.68
N VAL A 29 25.70 4.68 26.99
CA VAL A 29 24.67 4.78 28.03
C VAL A 29 23.68 5.91 27.71
N GLY A 30 22.37 5.63 27.80
CA GLY A 30 21.30 6.61 27.55
C GLY A 30 20.97 6.89 26.07
N HIS A 31 21.63 6.26 25.11
CA HIS A 31 21.46 6.57 23.68
C HIS A 31 20.51 5.61 22.95
N LEU A 32 19.29 5.48 23.46
CA LEU A 32 18.19 4.81 22.76
C LEU A 32 17.65 5.74 21.68
N LYS A 33 17.75 5.34 20.42
CA LYS A 33 17.21 6.08 19.28
C LYS A 33 15.91 5.45 18.83
N GLU A 34 14.95 6.31 18.54
CA GLU A 34 13.61 5.92 18.14
C GLU A 34 13.22 6.62 16.84
N ARG A 35 12.43 5.94 16.01
CA ARG A 35 11.85 6.53 14.81
C ARG A 35 10.51 5.89 14.50
N SER A 36 9.49 6.70 14.24
CA SER A 36 8.18 6.17 13.83
C SER A 36 8.23 5.57 12.42
N LEU A 37 7.29 4.68 12.10
CA LEU A 37 7.17 4.13 10.76
C LEU A 37 6.90 5.21 9.72
N LYS A 38 6.07 6.22 10.07
CA LYS A 38 5.80 7.38 9.22
C LYS A 38 7.09 8.09 8.82
N ASP A 39 7.96 8.40 9.79
CA ASP A 39 9.21 9.11 9.52
C ASP A 39 10.19 8.23 8.75
N GLN A 40 10.21 6.93 9.03
CA GLN A 40 11.04 5.98 8.29
C GLN A 40 10.60 5.86 6.82
N MET A 41 9.30 5.85 6.55
CA MET A 41 8.76 5.83 5.17
C MET A 41 9.06 7.12 4.42
N ALA A 42 9.02 8.27 5.09
CA ALA A 42 9.37 9.55 4.49
C ALA A 42 10.87 9.63 4.15
N LYS A 43 11.73 9.08 5.00
CA LYS A 43 13.17 9.07 4.78
C LYS A 43 13.60 8.04 3.74
N ASP A 44 13.39 6.76 4.04
CA ASP A 44 13.85 5.63 3.24
C ASP A 44 12.82 4.48 3.31
N PRO A 45 11.83 4.43 2.38
CA PRO A 45 10.79 3.42 2.39
C PRO A 45 11.31 2.01 2.05
N THR A 46 12.43 1.91 1.34
CA THR A 46 13.08 0.64 0.99
C THR A 46 13.56 -0.11 2.23
N GLU A 47 14.06 0.61 3.22
CA GLU A 47 14.61 0.06 4.46
C GLU A 47 13.53 -0.57 5.35
N VAL A 48 12.29 -0.08 5.26
CA VAL A 48 11.13 -0.66 5.96
C VAL A 48 10.93 -2.12 5.55
N ILE A 49 10.94 -2.37 4.24
CA ILE A 49 10.73 -3.69 3.66
C ILE A 49 11.97 -4.56 3.89
N ARG A 50 13.17 -4.03 3.65
CA ARG A 50 14.42 -4.76 3.87
C ARG A 50 14.54 -5.27 5.31
N LYS A 51 14.35 -4.41 6.31
CA LYS A 51 14.37 -4.80 7.73
C LYS A 51 13.31 -5.85 8.07
N ALA A 52 12.13 -5.77 7.46
CA ALA A 52 11.07 -6.75 7.69
C ALA A 52 11.48 -8.13 7.15
N VAL A 53 11.91 -8.20 5.89
CA VAL A 53 12.34 -9.46 5.26
C VAL A 53 13.55 -10.05 5.98
N LEU A 54 14.55 -9.23 6.30
CA LEU A 54 15.75 -9.66 7.02
C LEU A 54 15.41 -10.31 8.38
N ARG A 55 14.40 -9.79 9.08
CA ARG A 55 13.92 -10.34 10.35
C ARG A 55 13.02 -11.58 10.20
N MET A 56 12.52 -11.87 9.00
CA MET A 56 11.79 -13.10 8.70
C MET A 56 12.71 -14.24 8.23
N LEU A 57 13.92 -13.92 7.77
CA LEU A 57 14.91 -14.92 7.39
C LEU A 57 15.49 -15.65 8.61
N PRO A 58 15.86 -16.94 8.47
CA PRO A 58 16.50 -17.68 9.55
C PRO A 58 17.84 -17.05 9.91
N ARG A 59 18.11 -16.93 11.21
CA ARG A 59 19.34 -16.31 11.74
C ARG A 59 20.51 -17.28 11.60
N ASN A 60 21.18 -17.24 10.45
CA ASN A 60 22.41 -18.00 10.16
C ASN A 60 23.40 -17.16 9.34
N LYS A 61 24.61 -17.70 9.09
CA LYS A 61 25.66 -16.99 8.32
C LYS A 61 25.23 -16.64 6.89
N LEU A 62 24.39 -17.47 6.28
CA LEU A 62 23.84 -17.26 4.93
C LEU A 62 22.71 -16.23 4.87
N ARG A 63 22.33 -15.61 6.00
CA ARG A 63 21.26 -14.62 6.03
C ARG A 63 21.65 -13.38 5.23
N ASP A 64 22.86 -12.89 5.43
CA ASP A 64 23.33 -11.66 4.80
C ASP A 64 23.57 -11.88 3.29
N ASP A 65 24.02 -13.08 2.90
CA ASP A 65 24.14 -13.46 1.48
C ASP A 65 22.78 -13.58 0.78
N ARG A 66 21.73 -13.99 1.51
CA ARG A 66 20.37 -14.00 0.98
C ARG A 66 19.79 -12.60 0.88
N ASP A 67 20.04 -11.73 1.85
CA ASP A 67 19.62 -10.32 1.80
C ASP A 67 20.25 -9.58 0.61
N ARG A 68 21.51 -9.88 0.28
CA ARG A 68 22.18 -9.31 -0.90
C ARG A 68 21.46 -9.61 -2.22
N LYS A 69 20.71 -10.73 -2.31
CA LYS A 69 19.92 -11.12 -3.49
C LYS A 69 18.57 -10.41 -3.58
N LEU A 70 18.19 -9.60 -2.60
CA LEU A 70 16.99 -8.77 -2.59
C LEU A 70 17.32 -7.36 -3.06
N ARG A 71 16.62 -6.88 -4.10
CA ARG A 71 16.73 -5.51 -4.62
C ARG A 71 15.38 -4.83 -4.46
N ILE A 72 15.37 -3.63 -3.90
CA ILE A 72 14.13 -2.90 -3.57
C ILE A 72 14.28 -1.49 -4.12
N PHE A 73 13.30 -1.06 -4.91
CA PHE A 73 13.24 0.28 -5.49
C PHE A 73 12.04 1.03 -4.96
N ALA A 74 12.24 2.33 -4.75
CA ALA A 74 11.19 3.20 -4.22
C ALA A 74 10.14 3.53 -5.30
N GLY A 75 10.55 3.60 -6.57
CA GLY A 75 9.69 3.78 -7.73
C GLY A 75 9.46 2.50 -8.53
N SER A 76 8.90 2.68 -9.73
CA SER A 76 8.47 1.60 -10.63
C SER A 76 9.58 1.04 -11.52
N GLU A 77 10.70 1.73 -11.61
CA GLU A 77 11.79 1.37 -12.51
C GLU A 77 12.94 0.65 -11.79
N HIS A 78 13.57 -0.29 -12.50
CA HIS A 78 14.79 -0.95 -12.06
C HIS A 78 15.83 -0.96 -13.19
N PRO A 79 17.13 -0.87 -12.88
CA PRO A 79 18.21 -0.86 -13.88
C PRO A 79 18.50 -2.25 -14.49
N PHE A 80 17.86 -3.33 -14.01
CA PHE A 80 18.17 -4.70 -14.40
C PHE A 80 17.47 -5.15 -15.70
N GLY A 81 17.61 -4.38 -16.78
CA GLY A 81 17.02 -4.71 -18.08
C GLY A 81 17.70 -5.88 -18.81
N ASP A 82 19.00 -6.08 -18.58
CA ASP A 82 19.80 -7.07 -19.31
C ASP A 82 19.49 -8.53 -18.92
N ARG A 83 18.81 -8.73 -17.80
CA ARG A 83 18.47 -10.06 -17.28
C ARG A 83 17.00 -10.33 -17.51
N PRO A 84 16.60 -11.54 -17.93
CA PRO A 84 15.20 -11.91 -17.99
C PRO A 84 14.62 -11.91 -16.57
N VAL A 85 13.72 -10.97 -16.28
CA VAL A 85 12.99 -10.90 -15.02
C VAL A 85 11.56 -11.36 -15.26
N GLU A 86 11.15 -12.44 -14.61
CA GLU A 86 9.77 -12.91 -14.66
C GLU A 86 8.91 -12.17 -13.62
N PRO A 87 7.75 -11.61 -14.00
CA PRO A 87 6.84 -10.99 -13.04
C PRO A 87 6.21 -12.05 -12.14
N TYR A 88 6.36 -11.89 -10.83
CA TYR A 88 5.80 -12.81 -9.86
C TYR A 88 4.38 -12.41 -9.43
N VAL A 89 3.41 -13.31 -9.64
CA VAL A 89 2.04 -13.15 -9.15
C VAL A 89 1.91 -13.83 -7.78
N MET A 90 1.42 -13.09 -6.78
CA MET A 90 1.18 -13.64 -5.45
C MET A 90 0.06 -14.69 -5.50
N PRO A 91 0.13 -15.77 -4.70
CA PRO A 91 -0.95 -16.75 -4.63
C PRO A 91 -2.27 -16.07 -4.20
N PRO A 92 -3.42 -16.56 -4.68
CA PRO A 92 -4.72 -15.96 -4.37
C PRO A 92 -4.95 -16.02 -2.86
N ARG A 93 -5.20 -14.87 -2.24
CA ARG A 93 -5.53 -14.76 -0.82
C ARG A 93 -7.03 -14.62 -0.65
N THR A 94 -7.63 -15.46 0.19
CA THR A 94 -9.01 -15.25 0.67
C THR A 94 -9.03 -14.02 1.56
N VAL A 95 -9.59 -12.91 1.06
CA VAL A 95 -9.68 -11.66 1.83
C VAL A 95 -10.71 -11.84 2.94
N ARG A 96 -10.33 -11.56 4.19
CA ARG A 96 -11.30 -11.49 5.31
C ARG A 96 -12.34 -10.43 4.97
N GLU A 97 -13.61 -10.79 5.01
CA GLU A 97 -14.70 -9.86 4.73
C GLU A 97 -14.58 -8.57 5.56
N ILE A 98 -14.98 -7.46 4.94
CA ILE A 98 -15.09 -6.16 5.61
C ILE A 98 -15.96 -6.34 6.87
N ARG A 99 -15.57 -5.71 7.99
CA ARG A 99 -16.40 -5.69 9.20
C ARG A 99 -17.85 -5.34 8.83
N PRO A 100 -18.87 -6.08 9.30
CA PRO A 100 -20.25 -5.97 8.79
C PRO A 100 -20.82 -4.54 8.76
N ARG A 101 -20.43 -3.70 9.74
CA ARG A 101 -20.84 -2.29 9.81
C ARG A 101 -20.25 -1.42 8.69
N ALA A 102 -18.96 -1.62 8.35
CA ALA A 102 -18.31 -0.86 7.30
C ALA A 102 -18.82 -1.28 5.91
N ARG A 103 -19.09 -2.58 5.70
CA ARG A 103 -19.71 -3.08 4.46
C ARG A 103 -21.09 -2.44 4.23
N ARG A 104 -21.92 -2.37 5.28
CA ARG A 104 -23.24 -1.73 5.24
C ARG A 104 -23.15 -0.22 4.95
N ALA A 105 -22.17 0.49 5.51
CA ALA A 105 -21.98 1.91 5.26
C ALA A 105 -21.56 2.20 3.81
N ILE A 106 -20.65 1.40 3.24
CA ILE A 106 -20.21 1.53 1.84
C ILE A 106 -21.37 1.24 0.89
N LEU A 107 -22.13 0.15 1.11
CA LEU A 107 -23.30 -0.17 0.29
C LEU A 107 -24.35 0.93 0.32
N ARG A 108 -24.57 1.55 1.48
CA ARG A 108 -25.48 2.71 1.60
C ARG A 108 -24.95 3.94 0.85
N ALA A 109 -23.64 4.19 0.91
CA ALA A 109 -23.01 5.31 0.20
C ALA A 109 -23.05 5.12 -1.33
N GLN A 110 -22.75 3.91 -1.81
CA GLN A 110 -22.85 3.54 -3.23
C GLN A 110 -24.29 3.68 -3.74
N LYS A 111 -25.25 3.09 -3.03
CA LYS A 111 -26.67 3.19 -3.40
C LYS A 111 -27.19 4.63 -3.42
N LYS A 112 -26.71 5.48 -2.49
CA LYS A 112 -27.02 6.91 -2.47
C LYS A 112 -26.40 7.65 -3.65
N ALA A 113 -25.14 7.35 -4.01
CA ALA A 113 -24.47 7.94 -5.17
C ALA A 113 -25.15 7.53 -6.48
N GLU A 114 -25.55 6.26 -6.62
CA GLU A 114 -26.33 5.76 -7.77
C GLU A 114 -27.68 6.46 -7.88
N GLN A 115 -28.41 6.61 -6.77
CA GLN A 115 -29.67 7.36 -6.76
C GLN A 115 -29.49 8.83 -7.15
N GLN A 116 -28.40 9.46 -6.72
CA GLN A 116 -28.09 10.83 -7.14
C GLN A 116 -27.77 10.93 -8.64
N LEU A 117 -27.04 9.97 -9.19
CA LEU A 117 -26.77 9.89 -10.64
C LEU A 117 -28.05 9.64 -11.45
N LEU A 118 -28.94 8.77 -10.95
CA LEU A 118 -30.27 8.53 -11.54
C LEU A 118 -31.12 9.81 -11.51
N ASN A 119 -31.22 10.47 -10.37
CA ASN A 119 -31.95 11.72 -10.22
C ASN A 119 -31.38 12.84 -11.10
N ASP A 120 -30.05 12.96 -11.22
CA ASP A 120 -29.38 13.91 -12.12
C ASP A 120 -29.62 13.58 -13.60
N SER A 121 -29.71 12.28 -13.94
CA SER A 121 -30.01 11.82 -15.29
C SER A 121 -31.48 12.09 -15.68
N ASP A 122 -32.42 11.90 -14.75
CA ASP A 122 -33.84 12.21 -14.95
C ASP A 122 -34.09 13.72 -15.02
N ALA A 123 -33.40 14.52 -14.21
CA ALA A 123 -33.43 15.98 -14.29
C ALA A 123 -32.88 16.52 -15.62
N LYS A 124 -31.83 15.91 -16.18
CA LYS A 124 -31.33 16.24 -17.53
C LYS A 124 -32.30 15.82 -18.63
N LYS A 125 -33.00 14.69 -18.48
CA LYS A 125 -33.99 14.19 -19.44
C LYS A 125 -35.22 15.10 -19.50
N GLY A 126 -35.67 15.61 -18.35
CA GLY A 126 -36.74 16.63 -18.26
C GLY A 126 -36.39 17.93 -18.98
N ARG A 127 -35.22 18.52 -18.66
CA ARG A 127 -34.74 19.76 -19.32
C ARG A 127 -34.54 19.65 -20.84
N LYS A 128 -34.28 18.44 -21.36
CA LYS A 128 -34.14 18.20 -22.79
C LYS A 128 -35.50 18.11 -23.49
N LYS A 129 -36.50 17.49 -22.84
CA LYS A 129 -37.89 17.44 -23.30
C LYS A 129 -38.52 18.82 -23.36
N ASP A 130 -38.32 19.65 -22.33
CA ASP A 130 -38.91 20.99 -22.28
C ASP A 130 -38.36 21.92 -23.38
N LYS A 131 -37.11 21.69 -23.82
CA LYS A 131 -36.47 22.40 -24.95
C LYS A 131 -36.91 21.91 -26.33
N GLU A 132 -37.34 20.66 -26.47
CA GLU A 132 -37.85 20.09 -27.73
C GLU A 132 -39.32 20.45 -27.98
N VAL A 133 -40.09 20.81 -26.94
CA VAL A 133 -41.52 21.17 -27.05
C VAL A 133 -41.73 22.68 -27.30
N SER A 134 -40.67 23.48 -27.18
CA SER A 134 -40.70 24.95 -27.33
C SER A 134 -39.99 25.47 -28.59
N ALA A 135 -39.67 24.57 -29.54
CA ALA A 135 -39.19 24.86 -30.89
C ALA A 135 -40.18 24.32 -31.92
#